data_AF-A0A2G2VW83-F1
#
_entry.id   AF-A0A2G2VW83-F1
#
_cell.length_a   1.000
_cell.length_b   1.000
_cell.length_c   1.000
_cell.angle_alpha   90.00
_cell.angle_beta   90.00
_cell.angle_gamma   90.00
#
_symmetry.space_group_name_H-M   'P 1'
#
loop_
_entity.id
_entity.type
_entity.pdbx_description
1 polymer ?
#
loop_
_entity_poly.entity_id
_entity_poly.type
_entity_poly.pdbx_seq_one_letter_code
_entity_poly.pdbx_strand_id
1 'polypeptide(L)'
;MFSPRLHVMLIKTLQKLKNLMDENNTPKSNGQMSVQEAQVAVVMVPLAQGHLNQLLHLSRIITSYDIPVHYVGATTHIRQAKFRVHGFDPATAKNLHFHELPTPPFENPPNPNASLKFPNHFMP
;
A
#
# COMPACT_ATOMS: atom_id res chain seq x y z
N MET A 1 7.44 14.62 5.79
CA MET A 1 6.95 15.66 4.85
C MET A 1 7.42 15.24 3.47
N PHE A 2 6.54 14.70 2.62
CA PHE A 2 6.94 14.24 1.29
C PHE A 2 7.27 15.45 0.41
N SER A 3 8.42 15.41 -0.25
CA SER A 3 8.87 16.50 -1.12
C SER A 3 7.86 16.72 -2.25
N PRO A 4 7.49 17.97 -2.59
CA PRO A 4 6.59 18.29 -3.69
C PRO A 4 7.02 17.67 -5.02
N ARG A 5 8.34 17.48 -5.20
CA ARG A 5 8.92 16.83 -6.38
C ARG A 5 8.57 15.35 -6.49
N LEU A 6 8.53 14.63 -5.37
CA LEU A 6 8.16 13.21 -5.36
C LEU A 6 6.67 13.02 -5.66
N HIS A 7 5.83 13.94 -5.16
CA HIS A 7 4.39 13.93 -5.41
C HIS A 7 4.06 14.16 -6.89
N VAL A 8 4.67 15.17 -7.52
CA VAL A 8 4.49 15.44 -8.95
C VAL A 8 5.04 14.31 -9.82
N MET A 9 6.16 13.71 -9.43
CA MET A 9 6.73 12.56 -10.15
C MET A 9 5.79 11.35 -10.09
N LEU A 10 5.25 11.02 -8.93
CA LEU A 10 4.34 9.89 -8.77
C LEU A 10 3.04 10.08 -9.54
N ILE A 11 2.45 11.27 -9.51
CA ILE A 11 1.26 11.60 -10.31
C ILE A 11 1.57 11.44 -11.81
N LYS A 12 2.70 11.96 -12.29
CA LYS A 12 3.10 11.83 -13.70
C LYS A 12 3.33 10.37 -14.10
N THR A 13 3.94 9.56 -13.23
CA THR A 13 4.12 8.13 -13.49
C THR A 13 2.78 7.41 -13.55
N LEU A 14 1.86 7.67 -12.62
CA LEU A 14 0.53 7.07 -12.61
C LEU A 14 -0.31 7.52 -13.82
N GLN A 15 -0.23 8.80 -14.20
CA GLN A 15 -0.89 9.32 -15.41
C GLN A 15 -0.34 8.66 -16.67
N LYS A 16 0.99 8.43 -16.73
CA LYS A 16 1.63 7.75 -17.84
C LYS A 16 1.23 6.28 -17.92
N LEU A 17 1.13 5.60 -16.78
CA LEU A 17 0.63 4.22 -16.73
C LEU A 17 -0.82 4.15 -17.21
N LYS A 18 -1.68 5.09 -16.79
CA LYS A 18 -3.06 5.17 -17.27
C LYS A 18 -3.13 5.38 -18.78
N ASN A 19 -2.40 6.34 -19.32
CA ASN A 19 -2.38 6.61 -20.76
C ASN A 19 -1.88 5.38 -21.56
N LEU A 20 -0.89 4.65 -21.03
CA LEU A 20 -0.42 3.41 -21.66
C LEU A 20 -1.49 2.30 -21.65
N MET A 21 -2.36 2.27 -20.66
CA MET A 21 -3.49 1.33 -20.62
C MET A 21 -4.58 1.72 -21.63
N ASP A 22 -4.86 3.02 -21.77
CA ASP A 22 -5.87 3.54 -22.69
C ASP A 22 -5.45 3.37 -24.17
N GLU A 23 -4.16 3.53 -24.51
CA GLU A 23 -3.67 3.35 -25.89
C GLU A 23 -3.68 1.89 -26.37
N ASN A 24 -3.57 0.92 -25.46
CA ASN A 24 -3.62 -0.51 -25.82
C ASN A 24 -5.06 -1.02 -26.09
N ASN A 25 -6.09 -0.22 -25.82
CA ASN A 25 -7.50 -0.60 -25.96
C ASN A 25 -8.19 -0.05 -27.22
N THR A 26 -7.45 0.49 -28.19
CA THR A 26 -8.02 0.82 -29.51
C THR A 26 -8.19 -0.44 -30.37
N PRO A 27 -9.42 -0.84 -30.76
CA PRO A 27 -9.63 -2.07 -31.52
C PRO A 27 -9.19 -1.86 -32.97
N LYS A 28 -8.00 -2.38 -33.32
CA LYS A 28 -7.72 -2.77 -34.70
C LYS A 28 -8.47 -4.07 -34.98
N SER A 29 -9.21 -4.08 -36.09
CA SER A 29 -10.23 -5.08 -36.41
C SER A 29 -9.70 -6.51 -36.54
N ASN A 30 -10.63 -7.43 -36.21
CA ASN A 30 -10.76 -8.83 -36.60
C ASN A 30 -9.69 -9.82 -36.09
N GLY A 31 -10.06 -10.48 -34.99
CA GLY A 31 -9.47 -11.73 -34.53
C GLY A 31 -9.70 -11.88 -33.04
N GLN A 32 -10.65 -12.72 -32.65
CA GLN A 32 -10.95 -13.05 -31.25
C GLN A 32 -9.69 -13.59 -30.55
N MET A 33 -8.99 -12.72 -29.84
CA MET A 33 -8.18 -13.07 -28.68
C MET A 33 -8.74 -12.23 -27.55
N SER A 34 -9.36 -12.88 -26.57
CA SER A 34 -9.72 -12.23 -25.31
C SER A 34 -8.44 -11.72 -24.69
N VAL A 35 -8.13 -10.45 -24.91
CA VAL A 35 -7.19 -9.70 -24.09
C VAL A 35 -7.85 -9.70 -22.73
N GLN A 36 -7.44 -10.64 -21.87
CA GLN A 36 -7.66 -10.51 -20.45
C GLN A 36 -7.05 -9.16 -20.11
N GLU A 37 -7.90 -8.14 -19.90
CA GLU A 37 -7.47 -6.82 -19.48
C GLU A 37 -6.40 -7.01 -18.40
N ALA A 38 -5.20 -6.52 -18.65
CA ALA A 38 -4.08 -6.74 -17.74
C ALA A 38 -4.41 -6.06 -16.40
N GLN A 39 -4.91 -6.86 -15.45
CA GLN A 39 -5.39 -6.36 -14.17
C GLN A 39 -4.19 -5.96 -13.30
N VAL A 40 -4.00 -4.67 -13.11
CA VAL A 40 -2.92 -4.11 -12.29
C VAL A 40 -3.40 -3.89 -10.85
N ALA A 41 -2.60 -4.31 -9.87
CA ALA A 41 -2.83 -4.06 -8.46
C ALA A 41 -1.55 -3.53 -7.79
N VAL A 42 -1.71 -2.73 -6.72
CA VAL A 42 -0.59 -2.13 -5.97
C VAL A 42 -0.49 -2.76 -4.59
N VAL A 43 0.71 -3.19 -4.19
CA VAL A 43 0.99 -3.67 -2.83
C VAL A 43 1.68 -2.57 -2.02
N MET A 44 1.11 -2.23 -0.87
CA MET A 44 1.58 -1.18 0.03
C MET A 44 2.05 -1.80 1.34
N VAL A 45 3.33 -1.64 1.68
CA VAL A 45 3.95 -2.19 2.88
C VAL A 45 4.44 -1.07 3.79
N PRO A 46 3.79 -0.80 4.94
CA PRO A 46 4.21 0.25 5.86
C PRO A 46 5.38 -0.23 6.73
N LEU A 47 6.57 0.34 6.51
CA LEU A 47 7.79 0.00 7.25
C LEU A 47 8.01 0.80 8.56
N ALA A 48 7.10 1.71 8.94
CA ALA A 48 7.21 2.47 10.20
C ALA A 48 5.89 3.14 10.61
N GLN A 49 5.68 3.36 11.92
CA GLN A 49 4.50 4.06 12.44
C GLN A 49 4.35 5.51 11.94
N GLY A 50 5.45 6.23 11.72
CA GLY A 50 5.43 7.64 11.29
C GLY A 50 4.94 7.86 9.84
N HIS A 51 4.96 6.82 9.01
CA HIS A 51 4.57 6.91 7.59
C HIS A 51 3.20 6.31 7.29
N LEU A 52 2.51 5.72 8.28
CA LEU A 52 1.22 5.07 8.11
C LEU A 52 0.19 6.00 7.43
N ASN A 53 0.06 7.23 7.95
CA ASN A 53 -0.89 8.21 7.41
C ASN A 53 -0.58 8.63 5.97
N GLN A 54 0.71 8.79 5.65
CA GLN A 54 1.13 9.20 4.31
C GLN A 54 0.87 8.07 3.31
N LEU A 55 1.16 6.84 3.70
CA LEU A 55 0.89 5.67 2.88
C LEU A 55 -0.62 5.46 2.68
N LEU A 56 -1.44 5.70 3.71
CA LEU A 56 -2.90 5.67 3.58
C LEU A 56 -3.44 6.75 2.64
N HIS A 57 -2.92 7.97 2.71
CA HIS A 57 -3.27 9.03 1.77
C HIS A 57 -2.90 8.65 0.34
N LEU A 58 -1.72 8.05 0.14
CA LEU A 58 -1.33 7.56 -1.17
C LEU A 58 -2.26 6.44 -1.66
N SER A 59 -2.60 5.48 -0.79
CA SER A 59 -3.58 4.43 -1.11
C SER A 59 -4.90 5.03 -1.57
N ARG A 60 -5.41 6.06 -0.88
CA ARG A 60 -6.66 6.75 -1.26
C ARG A 60 -6.60 7.29 -2.69
N ILE A 61 -5.49 7.99 -3.01
CA ILE A 61 -5.29 8.57 -4.34
C ILE A 61 -5.29 7.45 -5.39
N ILE A 62 -4.55 6.36 -5.18
CA ILE A 62 -4.49 5.25 -6.12
C ILE A 62 -5.87 4.58 -6.30
N THR A 63 -6.59 4.31 -5.21
CA THR A 63 -7.92 3.68 -5.26
C THR A 63 -8.97 4.54 -5.99
N SER A 64 -8.79 5.86 -6.02
CA SER A 64 -9.69 6.77 -6.76
C SER A 64 -9.60 6.62 -8.28
N TYR A 65 -8.53 5.99 -8.79
CA TYR A 65 -8.38 5.63 -10.20
C TYR A 65 -8.89 4.21 -10.50
N ASP A 66 -9.67 3.62 -9.59
CA ASP A 66 -10.20 2.26 -9.68
C ASP A 66 -9.13 1.15 -9.69
N ILE A 67 -7.94 1.46 -9.15
CA ILE A 67 -6.83 0.50 -9.03
C ILE A 67 -6.89 -0.17 -7.65
N PRO A 68 -6.94 -1.52 -7.59
CA PRO A 68 -6.86 -2.26 -6.33
C PRO A 68 -5.56 -2.00 -5.57
N VAL A 69 -5.68 -1.71 -4.27
CA VAL A 69 -4.55 -1.52 -3.36
C VAL A 69 -4.61 -2.56 -2.24
N HIS A 70 -3.57 -3.36 -2.13
CA HIS A 70 -3.36 -4.33 -1.05
C HIS A 70 -2.41 -3.75 -0.01
N TYR A 71 -2.95 -3.38 1.14
CA TYR A 71 -2.20 -2.84 2.27
C TYR A 71 -1.78 -4.00 3.19
N VAL A 72 -0.49 -4.33 3.20
CA VAL A 72 0.07 -5.53 3.84
C VAL A 72 1.03 -5.11 4.94
N GLY A 73 0.89 -5.63 6.16
CA GLY A 73 1.81 -5.30 7.25
C GLY A 73 1.45 -5.99 8.56
N ALA A 74 2.24 -5.73 9.61
CA ALA A 74 2.02 -6.28 10.94
C ALA A 74 0.60 -5.99 11.44
N THR A 75 -0.01 -6.93 12.17
CA THR A 75 -1.36 -6.81 12.74
C THR A 75 -1.60 -5.47 13.43
N THR A 76 -0.63 -4.97 14.20
CA THR A 76 -0.72 -3.68 14.90
C THR A 76 -0.85 -2.50 13.93
N HIS A 77 -0.04 -2.47 12.87
CA HIS A 77 -0.06 -1.44 11.85
C HIS A 77 -1.35 -1.48 11.02
N ILE A 78 -1.84 -2.67 10.68
CA ILE A 78 -3.08 -2.82 9.92
C ILE A 78 -4.30 -2.40 10.74
N ARG A 79 -4.38 -2.76 12.01
CA ARG A 79 -5.46 -2.29 12.89
C ARG A 79 -5.47 -0.77 12.98
N GLN A 80 -4.30 -0.17 13.21
CA GLN A 80 -4.15 1.28 13.19
C GLN A 80 -4.55 1.92 11.86
N ALA A 81 -4.29 1.25 10.75
CA ALA A 81 -4.67 1.71 9.42
C ALA A 81 -6.19 1.69 9.24
N LYS A 82 -6.84 0.57 9.58
CA LYS A 82 -8.30 0.40 9.54
C LYS A 82 -9.03 1.47 10.36
N PHE A 83 -8.54 1.77 11.57
CA PHE A 83 -9.11 2.86 12.39
C PHE A 83 -9.05 4.23 11.70
N ARG A 84 -8.00 4.51 10.93
CA ARG A 84 -7.82 5.81 10.24
C ARG A 84 -8.58 5.91 8.92
N VAL A 85 -8.99 4.78 8.35
CA VAL A 85 -9.70 4.70 7.06
C VAL A 85 -11.20 5.01 7.20
N HIS A 86 -11.71 5.16 8.43
CA HIS A 86 -13.14 5.43 8.70
C HIS A 86 -13.69 6.70 8.00
N GLY A 87 -12.84 7.62 7.55
CA GLY A 87 -13.23 8.82 6.78
C GLY A 87 -13.11 8.69 5.26
N PHE A 88 -12.87 7.50 4.72
CA PHE A 88 -12.79 7.29 3.27
C PHE A 88 -14.19 7.20 2.67
N ASP A 89 -14.32 7.67 1.43
CA ASP A 89 -15.54 7.50 0.66
C ASP A 89 -15.74 5.99 0.38
N PRO A 90 -16.94 5.41 0.62
CA PRO A 90 -17.18 3.98 0.45
C PRO A 90 -16.79 3.42 -0.92
N ALA A 91 -16.92 4.22 -1.99
CA ALA A 91 -16.49 3.82 -3.33
C ALA A 91 -14.97 3.62 -3.42
N THR A 92 -14.19 4.53 -2.83
CA THR A 92 -12.72 4.41 -2.75
C THR A 92 -12.26 3.32 -1.79
N ALA A 93 -13.00 3.08 -0.69
CA ALA A 93 -12.67 2.07 0.30
C ALA A 93 -12.83 0.64 -0.24
N LYS A 94 -13.71 0.42 -1.23
CA LYS A 94 -13.95 -0.90 -1.83
C LYS A 94 -12.70 -1.52 -2.46
N ASN A 95 -11.83 -0.69 -3.03
CA ASN A 95 -10.60 -1.12 -3.70
C ASN A 95 -9.39 -1.16 -2.75
N LEU A 96 -9.58 -0.91 -1.45
CA LEU A 96 -8.52 -0.97 -0.44
C LEU A 96 -8.66 -2.26 0.40
N HIS A 97 -7.75 -3.19 0.20
CA HIS A 97 -7.73 -4.49 0.88
C HIS A 97 -6.65 -4.52 1.96
N PHE A 98 -6.97 -4.97 3.16
CA PHE A 98 -6.02 -5.06 4.27
C PHE A 98 -5.60 -6.51 4.53
N HIS A 99 -4.30 -6.74 4.63
CA HIS A 99 -3.71 -8.05 4.90
C HIS A 99 -2.84 -7.98 6.16
N GLU A 100 -3.24 -8.73 7.18
CA GLU A 100 -2.55 -8.79 8.48
C GLU A 100 -1.48 -9.87 8.45
N LEU A 101 -0.23 -9.47 8.66
CA LEU A 101 0.87 -10.39 8.93
C LEU A 101 1.05 -10.53 10.44
N PRO A 102 1.23 -11.77 10.95
CA PRO A 102 1.49 -11.97 12.36
C PRO A 102 2.79 -11.25 12.74
N THR A 103 2.72 -10.44 13.80
CA THR A 103 3.93 -9.86 14.37
C THR A 103 4.75 -11.00 14.96
N PRO A 104 6.05 -11.13 14.62
CA PRO A 104 6.88 -12.15 15.24
C PRO A 104 6.91 -11.95 16.75
N PRO A 105 6.85 -13.04 17.54
CA PRO A 105 6.95 -12.94 18.98
C PRO A 105 8.29 -12.29 19.36
N PHE A 106 8.24 -11.34 20.29
CA PHE A 106 9.41 -10.70 20.86
C PHE A 106 9.37 -10.89 22.37
N GLU A 107 10.55 -11.02 23.00
CA GLU A 107 10.65 -11.15 24.44
C GLU A 107 10.13 -9.89 25.14
N ASN A 108 9.13 -10.07 25.99
CA ASN A 108 8.60 -9.02 26.85
C ASN A 108 8.11 -9.64 28.19
N PRO A 109 8.71 -9.30 29.34
CA PRO A 109 9.76 -8.30 29.54
C PRO A 109 11.13 -8.76 28.98
N PRO A 110 12.07 -7.83 28.72
CA PRO A 110 13.43 -8.18 28.32
C PRO A 110 14.08 -9.11 29.34
N ASN A 111 14.90 -10.06 28.89
CA ASN A 111 15.62 -10.97 29.78
C ASN A 111 16.45 -10.15 30.81
N PRO A 112 16.17 -10.26 32.13
CA PRO A 112 16.85 -9.48 33.16
C PRO A 112 18.33 -9.84 33.31
N ASN A 113 18.73 -11.02 32.84
CA ASN A 113 20.11 -11.52 32.87
C ASN A 113 20.82 -11.35 31.52
N ALA A 114 20.23 -10.65 30.55
CA ALA A 114 20.89 -10.42 29.26
C ALA A 114 22.18 -9.59 29.45
N SER A 115 23.28 -10.04 28.83
CA SER A 115 24.56 -9.32 28.84
C SER A 115 24.42 -7.93 28.20
N LEU A 116 23.53 -7.79 27.21
CA LEU A 116 23.10 -6.52 26.63
C LEU A 116 21.70 -6.19 27.14
N LYS A 117 21.56 -5.05 27.83
CA LYS A 117 20.27 -4.51 28.26
C LYS A 117 19.49 -3.83 27.13
N PHE A 118 20.06 -3.78 25.93
CA PHE A 118 19.35 -3.34 24.73
C PHE A 118 18.46 -4.47 24.22
N PRO A 119 17.22 -4.18 23.80
CA PRO A 119 16.34 -5.22 23.28
C PRO A 119 16.93 -5.82 22.00
N ASN A 120 17.12 -7.15 22.00
CA ASN A 120 17.72 -7.89 20.87
C ASN A 120 16.97 -7.68 19.54
N HIS A 121 15.67 -7.37 19.59
CA HIS A 121 14.84 -7.13 18.40
C HIS A 121 15.09 -5.77 17.71
N PHE A 122 15.90 -4.88 18.29
CA PHE A 122 16.34 -3.63 17.67
C PHE A 122 17.79 -3.69 17.17
N MET A 123 18.48 -4.83 17.32
CA MET A 123 19.83 -5.01 16.79
C MET A 123 19.75 -5.29 15.27
N PRO A 124 20.61 -4.66 14.44
CA PRO A 124 20.62 -4.83 13.00
C PRO A 124 21.08 -6.22 12.55
#